data_AF-A0A7U9NEE8-F1
#
_entry.id   AF-A0A7U9NEE8-F1
#
_cell.length_a   1.000
_cell.length_b   1.000
_cell.length_c   1.000
_cell.angle_alpha   90.00
_cell.angle_beta   90.00
_cell.angle_gamma   90.00
#
_symmetry.space_group_name_H-M   'P 1'
#
loop_
_entity.id
_entity.type
_entity.pdbx_description
1 polymer ?
#
loop_
_entity_poly.entity_id
_entity_poly.type
_entity_poly.pdbx_seq_one_letter_code
_entity_poly.pdbx_strand_id
1 'polypeptide(L)'
;MDSSGQTVYTFTSEERDEEQIWYYQEEELSDLRTALAYLEADRFTEEQPAGKEEISLTVYLENENWPKIEIKLYWYDGEYCLAAVDGEPVSLVKRSAAVDLMEAVRGIVL
;
A
#
# COMPACT_ATOMS: atom_id res chain seq x y z
N MET A 1 4.60 24.93 13.16
CA MET A 1 3.64 24.35 12.21
C MET A 1 4.47 23.53 11.26
N ASP A 2 4.38 22.22 11.42
CA ASP A 2 5.04 21.20 10.61
C ASP A 2 4.69 21.41 9.13
N SER A 3 5.73 21.54 8.30
CA SER A 3 5.63 21.67 6.85
C SER A 3 5.93 20.31 6.22
N SER A 4 5.00 19.37 6.31
CA SER A 4 5.01 18.14 5.51
C SER A 4 3.70 18.11 4.74
N GLY A 5 3.73 18.43 3.45
CA GLY A 5 2.56 18.44 2.58
C GLY A 5 2.01 17.03 2.39
N GLN A 6 1.17 16.57 3.30
CA GLN A 6 0.46 15.30 3.16
C GLN A 6 -0.83 15.55 2.38
N THR A 7 -0.85 15.16 1.11
CA THR A 7 -2.08 15.18 0.30
C THR A 7 -2.91 13.96 0.65
N VAL A 8 -4.15 14.18 1.09
CA VAL A 8 -5.11 13.10 1.37
C VAL A 8 -5.98 12.91 0.14
N TYR A 9 -6.04 11.66 -0.33
CA TYR A 9 -6.91 11.24 -1.43
C TYR A 9 -8.05 10.42 -0.83
N THR A 10 -9.30 10.85 -1.07
CA THR A 10 -10.49 10.14 -0.63
C THR A 10 -11.11 9.42 -1.81
N PHE A 11 -11.33 8.12 -1.66
CA PHE A 11 -11.98 7.27 -2.65
C PHE A 11 -13.35 6.85 -2.14
N THR A 12 -14.27 6.63 -3.06
CA THR A 12 -15.56 5.98 -2.76
C THR A 12 -15.50 4.52 -3.17
N SER A 13 -16.34 3.70 -2.56
CA SER A 13 -16.48 2.32 -2.99
C SER A 13 -17.95 1.93 -3.07
N GLU A 14 -18.27 1.07 -4.03
CA GLU A 14 -19.60 0.49 -4.20
C GLU A 14 -19.49 -1.03 -4.34
N GLU A 15 -20.53 -1.73 -3.92
CA GLU A 15 -20.68 -3.16 -4.17
C GLU A 15 -21.49 -3.36 -5.45
N ARG A 16 -20.93 -4.07 -6.43
CA ARG A 16 -21.59 -4.41 -7.69
C ARG A 16 -21.26 -5.85 -8.04
N ASP A 17 -22.29 -6.67 -8.27
CA ASP A 17 -22.13 -8.09 -8.62
C ASP A 17 -21.23 -8.87 -7.64
N GLU A 18 -21.40 -8.65 -6.33
CA GLU A 18 -20.59 -9.25 -5.25
C GLU A 18 -19.10 -8.81 -5.23
N GLU A 19 -18.74 -7.79 -6.01
CA GLU A 19 -17.41 -7.20 -6.02
C GLU A 19 -17.39 -5.79 -5.44
N GLN A 20 -16.38 -5.48 -4.62
CA GLN A 20 -16.12 -4.10 -4.20
C GLN A 20 -15.33 -3.36 -5.28
N ILE A 21 -15.91 -2.29 -5.82
CA ILE A 21 -15.32 -1.42 -6.83
C ILE A 21 -14.97 -0.08 -6.18
N TRP A 22 -13.77 0.43 -6.46
CA TRP A 22 -13.24 1.66 -5.86
C TRP A 22 -13.12 2.75 -6.92
N TYR A 23 -13.40 3.99 -6.53
CA TYR A 23 -13.42 5.14 -7.44
C TYR A 23 -12.67 6.35 -6.88
N TYR A 24 -11.96 7.05 -7.77
CA TYR A 24 -11.44 8.40 -7.55
C TYR A 24 -11.89 9.33 -8.67
N GLN A 25 -12.59 10.42 -8.35
CA GLN A 25 -13.06 11.38 -9.36
C GLN A 25 -13.74 10.73 -10.58
N GLU A 26 -14.64 9.76 -10.33
CA GLU A 26 -15.37 8.98 -11.35
C GLU A 26 -14.53 7.90 -12.10
N GLU A 27 -13.21 7.88 -11.93
CA GLU A 27 -12.33 6.86 -12.50
C GLU A 27 -12.22 5.64 -11.56
N GLU A 28 -12.23 4.44 -12.13
CA GLU A 28 -12.10 3.19 -11.37
C GLU A 28 -10.65 2.96 -10.93
N LEU A 29 -10.45 2.56 -9.68
CA LEU A 29 -9.13 2.27 -9.08
C LEU A 29 -8.80 0.78 -9.08
N SER A 30 -9.14 0.09 -10.16
CA SER A 30 -8.96 -1.36 -10.30
C SER A 30 -7.49 -1.78 -10.15
N ASP A 31 -6.56 -0.98 -10.70
CA ASP A 31 -5.12 -1.22 -10.60
C ASP A 31 -4.62 -1.14 -9.16
N LEU A 32 -5.05 -0.13 -8.39
CA LEU A 32 -4.67 0.01 -6.98
C LEU A 32 -5.23 -1.15 -6.16
N ARG A 33 -6.50 -1.50 -6.34
CA ARG A 33 -7.14 -2.64 -5.65
C ARG A 33 -6.38 -3.93 -5.95
N THR A 34 -6.05 -4.15 -7.20
CA THR A 34 -5.32 -5.33 -7.68
C THR A 34 -3.92 -5.38 -7.10
N ALA A 35 -3.17 -4.27 -7.13
CA ALA A 35 -1.82 -4.21 -6.60
C ALA A 35 -1.77 -4.45 -5.08
N LEU A 36 -2.74 -3.93 -4.32
CA LEU A 36 -2.87 -4.21 -2.90
C LEU A 36 -3.21 -5.68 -2.63
N ALA A 37 -4.09 -6.29 -3.43
CA ALA A 37 -4.44 -7.71 -3.30
C ALA A 37 -3.24 -8.64 -3.61
N TYR A 38 -2.39 -8.26 -4.57
CA TYR A 38 -1.19 -9.01 -4.93
C TYR A 38 0.03 -8.71 -4.05
N LEU A 39 -0.07 -7.79 -3.09
CA LEU A 39 0.99 -7.53 -2.11
C LEU A 39 1.00 -8.63 -1.03
N GLU A 40 1.31 -9.85 -1.46
CA GLU A 40 1.33 -11.03 -0.61
C GLU A 40 2.72 -11.25 0.02
N ALA A 41 2.73 -11.74 1.26
CA ALA A 41 3.94 -12.15 1.93
C ALA A 41 4.52 -13.41 1.28
N ASP A 42 5.76 -13.35 0.82
CA ASP A 42 6.52 -14.53 0.40
C ASP A 42 6.94 -15.35 1.62
N ARG A 43 7.45 -14.67 2.66
CA ARG A 43 7.76 -15.25 3.97
C ARG A 43 7.78 -14.21 5.07
N PHE A 44 7.42 -14.63 6.29
CA PHE A 44 7.57 -13.81 7.49
C PHE A 44 9.05 -13.70 7.90
N THR A 45 9.44 -12.60 8.55
CA THR A 45 10.81 -12.36 9.00
C THR A 45 10.84 -11.47 10.24
N GLU A 46 11.92 -11.56 11.01
CA GLU A 46 12.24 -10.68 12.14
C GLU A 46 13.34 -9.66 11.78
N GLU A 47 13.72 -9.60 10.51
CA GLU A 47 14.75 -8.70 10.03
C GLU A 47 14.31 -7.23 10.08
N GLN A 48 15.26 -6.36 10.38
CA GLN A 48 15.03 -4.92 10.49
C GLN A 48 15.28 -4.20 9.17
N PRO A 49 14.56 -3.10 8.86
CA PRO A 49 14.80 -2.31 7.67
C PRO A 49 16.22 -1.73 7.65
N ALA A 50 16.99 -2.09 6.64
CA ALA A 50 18.35 -1.55 6.41
C ALA A 50 18.48 -0.81 5.08
N GLY A 51 17.56 -1.04 4.14
CA GLY A 51 17.56 -0.41 2.82
C GLY A 51 16.72 0.87 2.74
N LYS A 52 16.69 1.44 1.54
CA LYS A 52 15.90 2.63 1.21
C LYS A 52 14.40 2.32 1.28
N GLU A 53 13.60 3.25 1.81
CA GLU A 53 12.14 3.21 1.67
C GLU A 53 11.74 3.38 0.19
N GLU A 54 10.98 2.43 -0.35
CA GLU A 54 10.48 2.45 -1.72
C GLU A 54 9.11 3.12 -1.79
N ILE A 55 8.23 2.85 -0.83
CA ILE A 55 6.92 3.48 -0.68
C ILE A 55 6.47 3.46 0.78
N SER A 56 5.76 4.51 1.20
CA SER A 56 5.01 4.58 2.45
C SER A 56 3.57 4.97 2.13
N LEU A 57 2.62 4.12 2.52
CA LEU A 57 1.19 4.29 2.32
C LEU A 57 0.49 4.26 3.68
N THR A 58 -0.39 5.22 3.92
CA THR A 58 -1.33 5.16 5.05
C THR A 58 -2.74 5.02 4.48
N VAL A 59 -3.39 3.92 4.80
CA VAL A 59 -4.78 3.66 4.43
C VAL A 59 -5.67 3.95 5.62
N TYR A 60 -6.74 4.72 5.39
CA TYR A 60 -7.80 4.95 6.37
C TYR A 60 -9.02 4.14 5.95
N LEU A 61 -9.52 3.31 6.87
CA LEU A 61 -10.66 2.44 6.62
C LEU A 61 -11.84 2.90 7.48
N GLU A 62 -13.05 2.82 6.94
CA GLU A 62 -14.28 2.95 7.72
C GLU A 62 -14.54 1.65 8.53
N ASN A 63 -13.58 1.27 9.37
CA ASN A 63 -13.60 0.08 10.19
C ASN A 63 -13.33 0.46 11.64
N GLU A 64 -14.19 0.01 12.57
CA GLU A 64 -14.08 0.37 13.99
C GLU A 64 -12.80 -0.20 14.65
N ASN A 65 -12.30 -1.34 14.19
CA ASN A 65 -11.14 -2.01 14.78
C ASN A 65 -9.81 -1.56 14.14
N TRP A 66 -9.82 -1.31 12.82
CA TRP A 66 -8.62 -0.97 12.05
C TRP A 66 -8.81 0.29 11.22
N PRO A 67 -9.01 1.45 11.86
CA PRO A 67 -9.36 2.69 11.15
C PRO A 67 -8.20 3.27 10.34
N LYS A 68 -6.97 2.83 10.62
CA LYS A 68 -5.74 3.30 9.99
C LYS A 68 -4.73 2.17 9.96
N ILE A 69 -4.09 1.98 8.80
CA ILE A 69 -2.98 1.04 8.62
C ILE A 69 -1.86 1.78 7.88
N GLU A 70 -0.66 1.81 8.44
CA GLU A 70 0.54 2.26 7.74
C GLU A 70 1.28 1.05 7.16
N ILE A 71 1.57 1.08 5.86
CA ILE A 71 2.38 0.09 5.16
C ILE A 71 3.61 0.78 4.63
N LYS A 72 4.79 0.30 5.00
CA LYS A 72 6.08 0.75 4.45
C LYS A 72 6.80 -0.41 3.81
N LEU A 73 7.30 -0.21 2.59
CA LEU A 73 8.11 -1.17 1.89
C LEU A 73 9.54 -0.63 1.77
N TYR A 74 10.49 -1.41 2.27
CA TYR A 74 11.91 -1.08 2.22
C TYR A 74 12.61 -2.02 1.25
N TRP A 75 13.55 -1.49 0.47
CA TRP A 75 14.44 -2.31 -0.34
C TRP A 75 15.16 -3.32 0.57
N TYR A 76 15.11 -4.60 0.21
CA TYR A 76 15.79 -5.66 0.93
C TYR A 76 16.93 -6.23 0.09
N ASP A 77 16.62 -6.70 -1.13
CA ASP A 77 17.59 -7.14 -2.12
C ASP A 77 17.09 -6.95 -3.57
N GLY A 78 17.69 -7.66 -4.53
CA GLY A 78 17.30 -7.57 -5.94
C GLY A 78 15.88 -8.09 -6.24
N GLU A 79 15.33 -8.95 -5.38
CA GLU A 79 14.09 -9.70 -5.61
C GLU A 79 12.98 -9.33 -4.60
N TYR A 80 13.34 -8.86 -3.40
CA TYR A 80 12.40 -8.62 -2.31
C TYR A 80 12.44 -7.19 -1.76
N CYS A 81 11.30 -6.80 -1.20
CA CYS A 81 11.19 -5.70 -0.26
C CYS A 81 10.81 -6.25 1.12
N LEU A 82 11.30 -5.62 2.18
CA LEU A 82 10.83 -5.85 3.55
C LEU A 82 9.58 -4.98 3.79
N ALA A 83 8.47 -5.62 4.14
CA ALA A 83 7.23 -4.96 4.52
C ALA A 83 7.20 -4.72 6.03
N ALA A 84 6.90 -3.48 6.42
CA ALA A 84 6.56 -3.10 7.79
C ALA A 84 5.12 -2.59 7.83
N VAL A 85 4.38 -3.04 8.84
CA VAL A 85 2.99 -2.62 9.09
C VAL A 85 2.94 -1.94 10.45
N ASP A 86 2.44 -0.71 10.48
CA ASP A 86 2.38 0.14 11.69
C ASP A 86 3.72 0.26 12.44
N GLY A 87 4.82 0.30 11.67
CA GLY A 87 6.19 0.43 12.18
C GLY A 87 6.88 -0.89 12.53
N GLU A 88 6.16 -2.02 12.52
CA GLU A 88 6.70 -3.33 12.83
C GLU A 88 7.03 -4.09 11.54
N PRO A 89 8.28 -4.55 11.32
CA PRO A 89 8.63 -5.44 10.22
C PRO A 89 7.88 -6.77 10.36
N VAL A 90 7.29 -7.25 9.27
CA VAL A 90 6.47 -8.48 9.29
C VAL A 90 6.93 -9.53 8.29
N SER A 91 7.27 -9.14 7.06
CA SER A 91 7.50 -10.09 5.98
C SER A 91 8.39 -9.55 4.87
N LEU A 92 8.90 -10.47 4.05
CA LEU A 92 9.40 -10.14 2.72
C LEU A 92 8.27 -10.31 1.70
N VAL A 93 8.18 -9.36 0.79
CA VAL A 93 7.26 -9.35 -0.36
C VAL A 93 8.07 -9.28 -1.65
N LYS A 94 7.52 -9.78 -2.76
CA LYS A 94 8.18 -9.64 -4.06
C LYS A 94 8.35 -8.17 -4.42
N ARG A 95 9.55 -7.81 -4.86
CA ARG A 95 9.87 -6.45 -5.32
C ARG A 95 9.01 -6.06 -6.52
N SER A 96 8.63 -7.00 -7.39
CA SER A 96 7.70 -6.74 -8.49
C SER A 96 6.34 -6.24 -7.98
N ALA A 97 5.77 -6.87 -6.95
CA ALA A 97 4.50 -6.43 -6.36
C ALA A 97 4.60 -5.03 -5.73
N ALA A 98 5.74 -4.72 -5.09
CA ALA A 98 6.01 -3.37 -4.58
C ALA A 98 6.08 -2.32 -5.70
N VAL A 99 6.64 -2.68 -6.86
CA VAL A 99 6.69 -1.83 -8.05
C VAL A 99 5.29 -1.62 -8.63
N ASP A 100 4.50 -2.69 -8.77
CA ASP A 100 3.12 -2.62 -9.26
C ASP A 100 2.27 -1.69 -8.38
N LEU A 101 2.41 -1.77 -7.05
CA LEU A 101 1.75 -0.86 -6.11
C LEU A 101 2.21 0.59 -6.29
N MET A 102 3.51 0.82 -6.45
CA MET A 102 4.05 2.15 -6.67
C MET A 102 3.52 2.78 -7.97
N GLU A 103 3.40 1.99 -9.04
CA GLU A 103 2.83 2.45 -10.31
C GLU A 103 1.34 2.76 -10.18
N ALA A 104 0.57 1.89 -9.52
CA ALA A 104 -0.84 2.13 -9.27
C ALA A 104 -1.10 3.39 -8.44
N VAL A 105 -0.29 3.64 -7.40
CA VAL A 105 -0.38 4.88 -6.60
C VAL A 105 -0.01 6.10 -7.44
N ARG A 106 1.04 6.02 -8.27
CA ARG A 106 1.44 7.11 -9.18
C ARG A 106 0.33 7.49 -10.15
N GLY A 107 -0.47 6.54 -10.61
CA GLY A 107 -1.64 6.79 -11.45
C GLY A 107 -2.70 7.70 -10.80
N ILE A 108 -2.68 7.84 -9.48
CA ILE A 108 -3.65 8.65 -8.72
C ILE A 108 -3.08 10.03 -8.35
N VAL A 109 -1.78 10.09 -8.03
CA VAL A 109 -1.15 11.31 -7.49
C VAL A 109 -0.58 12.26 -8.55
N LEU A 110 -0.58 11.87 -9.83
CA LEU A 110 -0.05 12.64 -10.97
C LEU A 110 -1.16 13.36 -11.75
#